data_AF-A0A852BSD6-F1
#
_entry.id   AF-A0A852BSD6-F1
#
_cell.length_a   1.000
_cell.length_b   1.000
_cell.length_c   1.000
_cell.angle_alpha   90.00
_cell.angle_beta   90.00
_cell.angle_gamma   90.00
#
_symmetry.space_group_name_H-M   'P 1'
#
loop_
_entity.id
_entity.type
_entity.pdbx_description
1 polymer ?
#
loop_
_entity_poly.entity_id
_entity_poly.type
_entity_poly.pdbx_seq_one_letter_code
_entity_poly.pdbx_strand_id
1 'polypeptide(L)'
;LFIMYMPGNTISIFPAMMVCMMGWHLLHALMSLSATLKALENSSRWALQGLVFLVGNGLSLALALYKGQAMGVLPTCPSDWLAFVAPPQ
;
A
#
# COMPACT_ATOMS: atom_id res chain seq x y z
N LEU A 1 9.00 6.81 -3.04
CA LEU A 1 8.51 8.14 -2.60
C LEU A 1 8.39 9.13 -3.78
N PHE A 2 9.41 9.31 -4.62
CA PHE A 2 9.36 10.28 -5.75
C PHE A 2 8.32 9.96 -6.86
N ILE A 3 8.13 8.68 -7.20
CA ILE A 3 7.15 8.22 -8.22
C ILE A 3 5.68 8.42 -7.77
N MET A 4 5.46 8.67 -6.47
CA MET A 4 4.13 8.96 -5.94
C MET A 4 3.58 10.30 -6.44
N TYR A 5 4.42 11.20 -6.93
CA TYR A 5 3.99 12.54 -7.36
C TYR A 5 3.56 12.61 -8.85
N MET A 6 3.88 11.60 -9.67
CA MET A 6 3.56 11.60 -11.11
C MET A 6 2.11 11.24 -11.47
N PRO A 7 1.42 10.31 -10.80
CA PRO A 7 0.02 10.06 -11.10
C PRO A 7 -0.84 11.14 -10.44
N GLY A 8 -1.31 12.10 -11.24
CA GLY A 8 -2.28 13.11 -10.80
C GLY A 8 -3.62 12.53 -10.32
N ASN A 9 -4.52 13.39 -9.85
CA ASN A 9 -5.83 13.06 -9.26
C ASN A 9 -6.86 12.44 -10.24
N THR A 10 -6.43 12.00 -11.42
CA THR A 10 -7.32 11.48 -12.46
C THR A 10 -7.42 9.95 -12.34
N ILE A 11 -8.65 9.41 -12.38
CA ILE A 11 -8.91 7.97 -12.47
C ILE A 11 -8.45 7.49 -13.85
N SER A 12 -7.16 7.16 -13.96
CA SER A 12 -6.59 6.53 -15.15
C SER A 12 -6.05 5.16 -14.76
N ILE A 13 -6.26 4.18 -15.66
CA ILE A 13 -5.95 2.77 -15.41
C ILE A 13 -4.45 2.55 -15.09
N PHE A 14 -3.58 3.35 -15.71
CA PHE A 14 -2.12 3.24 -15.57
C PHE A 14 -1.62 3.68 -14.18
N PRO A 15 -1.96 4.88 -13.69
CA PRO A 15 -1.80 5.28 -12.29
C PRO A 15 -2.36 4.29 -11.26
N ALA A 16 -3.57 3.78 -11.50
CA ALA A 16 -4.25 2.88 -10.58
C ALA A 16 -3.48 1.56 -10.45
N MET A 17 -3.10 0.95 -11.58
CA MET A 17 -2.28 -0.26 -11.59
C MET A 17 -0.93 -0.07 -10.90
N MET A 18 -0.27 1.06 -11.11
CA MET A 18 1.02 1.35 -10.47
C MET A 18 0.90 1.44 -8.95
N VAL A 19 -0.17 2.05 -8.44
CA VAL A 19 -0.46 2.11 -6.99
C VAL A 19 -0.81 0.73 -6.43
N CYS A 20 -1.61 -0.07 -7.14
CA CYS A 20 -1.96 -1.43 -6.72
C CYS A 20 -0.74 -2.34 -6.64
N MET A 21 0.13 -2.33 -7.66
CA MET A 21 1.36 -3.13 -7.68
C MET A 21 2.34 -2.70 -6.58
N MET A 22 2.44 -1.39 -6.32
CA MET A 22 3.26 -0.87 -5.22
C MET A 22 2.71 -1.36 -3.86
N GLY A 23 1.39 -1.29 -3.65
CA GLY A 23 0.74 -1.83 -2.46
C GLY A 23 0.94 -3.34 -2.29
N TRP A 24 0.80 -4.12 -3.36
CA TRP A 24 1.01 -5.57 -3.34
C TRP A 24 2.47 -5.94 -3.00
N HIS A 25 3.43 -5.27 -3.62
CA HIS A 25 4.85 -5.42 -3.29
C HIS A 25 5.13 -5.13 -1.80
N LEU A 26 4.54 -4.07 -1.27
CA LEU A 26 4.68 -3.67 0.13
C LEU A 26 4.07 -4.69 1.10
N LEU A 27 2.91 -5.26 0.76
CA LEU A 27 2.30 -6.35 1.53
C LEU A 27 3.17 -7.61 1.50
N HIS A 28 3.72 -7.96 0.35
CA HIS A 28 4.61 -9.11 0.20
C HIS A 28 5.92 -8.93 1.00
N ALA A 29 6.46 -7.71 1.05
CA ALA A 29 7.62 -7.39 1.87
C ALA A 29 7.35 -7.58 3.38
N LEU A 30 6.15 -7.22 3.85
CA LEU A 30 5.73 -7.45 5.24
C LEU A 30 5.50 -8.94 5.54
N MET A 31 4.94 -9.71 4.60
CA MET A 31 4.78 -11.17 4.77
C MET A 31 6.14 -11.90 4.84
N SER A 32 7.17 -11.37 4.17
CA SER A 32 8.54 -11.89 4.21
C SER A 32 9.37 -11.37 5.41
N LEU A 33 8.74 -10.66 6.37
CA LEU A 33 9.44 -10.11 7.52
C LEU A 33 10.17 -11.18 8.34
N SER A 34 9.53 -12.32 8.60
CA SER A 34 10.13 -13.42 9.37
C SER A 34 11.38 -13.99 8.69
N ALA A 35 11.37 -14.11 7.36
CA ALA A 35 12.53 -14.57 6.59
C ALA A 35 13.66 -13.52 6.60
N THR A 36 13.30 -12.24 6.52
CA THR A 36 14.24 -11.11 6.52
C THR A 36 14.91 -10.93 7.88
N LEU A 37 14.16 -11.08 8.97
CA LEU A 37 14.70 -11.04 10.35
C LEU A 37 15.66 -12.20 10.60
N LYS A 38 15.32 -13.40 10.11
CA LYS A 38 16.19 -14.58 10.20
C LYS A 38 17.48 -14.44 9.40
N ALA A 39 17.42 -13.79 8.24
CA ALA A 39 18.61 -13.45 7.45
C ALA A 39 19.53 -12.42 8.15
N LEU A 40 18.96 -11.60 9.04
CA LEU A 40 19.67 -10.54 9.76
C LEU A 40 20.26 -10.97 11.10
N GLU A 41 19.92 -12.16 11.61
CA GLU A 41 20.26 -12.63 12.95
C GLU A 41 21.77 -12.64 13.25
N ASN A 42 22.60 -12.75 12.22
CA ASN A 42 24.06 -12.74 12.33
C ASN A 42 24.67 -11.32 12.40
N SER A 43 23.85 -10.28 12.33
CA SER A 43 24.27 -8.87 12.35
C SER A 43 24.28 -8.32 13.77
N SER A 44 25.35 -7.62 14.16
CA SER A 44 25.46 -6.93 15.45
C SER A 44 24.31 -5.95 15.73
N ARG A 45 23.62 -5.45 14.70
CA ARG A 45 22.52 -4.49 14.82
C ARG A 45 21.20 -5.00 14.21
N TRP A 46 21.01 -6.32 14.21
CA TRP A 46 19.84 -6.97 13.61
C TRP A 46 18.50 -6.37 14.08
N ALA A 47 18.40 -6.01 15.36
CA ALA A 47 17.19 -5.42 15.94
C ALA A 47 16.88 -4.03 15.35
N LEU A 48 17.89 -3.17 15.18
CA LEU A 48 17.71 -1.85 14.56
C LEU A 48 17.38 -1.97 13.08
N GLN A 49 18.04 -2.87 12.35
CA GLN A 49 17.79 -3.09 10.93
C GLN A 49 16.40 -3.68 10.69
N GLY A 50 15.95 -4.62 11.55
CA GLY A 50 14.60 -5.17 11.53
C GLY A 50 13.53 -4.12 11.82
N LEU A 51 13.76 -3.24 12.80
CA LEU A 51 12.84 -2.15 13.14
C LEU A 51 12.71 -1.14 11.99
N VAL A 52 13.83 -0.73 11.39
CA VAL A 52 13.82 0.17 10.22
C VAL A 52 13.11 -0.46 9.02
N PHE A 53 13.31 -1.76 8.78
CA PHE A 53 12.60 -2.48 7.72
C PHE A 53 11.08 -2.52 7.97
N LEU A 54 10.66 -2.84 9.20
CA LEU A 54 9.24 -2.89 9.56
C LEU A 54 8.58 -1.51 9.44
N VAL A 55 9.19 -0.48 10.02
CA VAL A 55 8.65 0.89 10.00
C VAL A 55 8.67 1.46 8.58
N GLY A 56 9.73 1.24 7.81
CA GLY A 56 9.85 1.75 6.44
C GLY A 56 8.83 1.14 5.48
N ASN A 57 8.63 -0.18 5.53
CA ASN A 57 7.61 -0.87 4.72
C ASN A 57 6.20 -0.54 5.22
N GLY A 58 5.98 -0.47 6.53
CA GLY A 58 4.68 -0.08 7.10
C GLY A 58 4.26 1.33 6.69
N LEU A 59 5.17 2.30 6.78
CA LEU A 59 4.91 3.68 6.36
C LEU A 59 4.64 3.78 4.85
N SER A 60 5.39 3.02 4.06
CA SER A 60 5.21 2.99 2.61
C SER A 60 3.86 2.36 2.21
N LEU A 61 3.40 1.34 2.94
CA LEU A 61 2.08 0.74 2.76
C LEU A 61 0.98 1.75 3.13
N ALA A 62 1.11 2.46 4.25
CA ALA A 62 0.16 3.48 4.67
C ALA A 62 0.03 4.60 3.62
N LEU A 63 1.15 5.05 3.05
CA LEU A 63 1.16 6.04 1.97
C LEU A 63 0.50 5.52 0.69
N ALA A 64 0.71 4.25 0.34
CA ALA A 64 0.05 3.63 -0.81
C ALA A 64 -1.48 3.56 -0.63
N LEU A 65 -1.95 3.19 0.57
CA LEU A 65 -3.37 3.17 0.91
C LEU A 65 -4.00 4.57 0.88
N TYR A 66 -3.34 5.56 1.48
CA TYR A 66 -3.79 6.95 1.45
C TYR A 66 -3.97 7.46 0.01
N LYS A 67 -3.02 7.13 -0.86
CA LYS A 67 -3.09 7.53 -2.26
C LYS A 67 -4.13 6.74 -3.06
N GLY A 68 -4.31 5.45 -2.77
CA GLY A 68 -5.41 4.67 -3.33
C GLY A 68 -6.78 5.25 -2.98
N GLN A 69 -6.92 5.78 -1.76
CA GLN A 69 -8.13 6.48 -1.32
C GLN A 69 -8.27 7.82 -2.04
N ALA A 70 -7.21 8.61 -2.16
CA ALA A 70 -7.23 9.89 -2.87
C ALA A 70 -7.55 9.74 -4.38
N MET A 71 -7.20 8.60 -4.99
CA MET A 71 -7.56 8.27 -6.37
C MET A 71 -8.96 7.68 -6.54
N GLY A 72 -9.71 7.42 -5.45
CA GLY A 72 -11.03 6.79 -5.52
C GLY A 72 -11.00 5.33 -6.01
N VAL A 73 -9.85 4.65 -5.91
CA VAL A 73 -9.72 3.23 -6.30
C VAL A 73 -10.24 2.30 -5.20
N LEU A 74 -10.24 2.78 -3.95
CA LEU A 74 -10.75 2.02 -2.81
C LEU A 74 -12.26 2.26 -2.66
N PRO A 75 -13.09 1.20 -2.53
CA PRO A 75 -14.54 1.30 -2.40
C PRO A 75 -14.93 1.81 -1.01
N THR A 76 -14.68 3.10 -0.77
CA THR A 76 -14.80 3.76 0.54
C THR A 76 -15.98 4.73 0.58
N CYS A 77 -16.49 5.15 -0.57
CA CYS A 77 -17.63 6.04 -0.67
C CYS A 77 -18.93 5.24 -0.79
N PRO A 78 -20.05 5.69 -0.19
CA PRO A 78 -21.36 5.07 -0.39
C PRO A 78 -21.79 5.02 -1.86
N SER A 79 -21.28 5.95 -2.70
CA SER A 79 -21.46 5.94 -4.15
C SER A 79 -20.89 4.68 -4.82
N ASP A 80 -19.84 4.09 -4.26
CA ASP A 80 -19.18 2.90 -4.83
C ASP A 80 -20.05 1.65 -4.68
N TRP A 81 -21.02 1.69 -3.74
CA TRP A 81 -21.92 0.61 -3.40
C TRP A 81 -23.34 0.81 -3.94
N LEU A 82 -23.59 1.93 -4.63
CA LEU A 82 -24.92 2.31 -5.12
C LEU A 82 -25.50 1.30 -6.11
N ALA A 83 -24.63 0.58 -6.85
CA ALA A 83 -25.02 -0.52 -7.74
C ALA A 83 -25.67 -1.72 -7.00
N PHE A 84 -25.49 -1.81 -5.69
CA PHE A 84 -26.04 -2.90 -4.86
C PHE A 84 -27.25 -2.46 -4.01
N VAL A 85 -27.65 -1.19 -4.08
CA VAL A 85 -28.80 -0.67 -3.34
C VAL A 85 -30.06 -0.86 -4.18
N ALA A 86 -31.11 -1.44 -3.59
CA ALA A 86 -32.40 -1.58 -4.27
C ALA A 86 -33.03 -0.19 -4.53
N PRO A 87 -33.68 0.02 -5.69
CA PRO A 87 -34.33 1.30 -5.99
C PRO A 87 -35.43 1.58 -4.95
N PRO A 88 -35.57 2.84 -4.48
CA PRO A 88 -36.68 3.22 -3.62
C PRO A 88 -38.01 3.01 -4.37
N GLN A 89 -39.02 2.50 -3.66
CA GLN A 89 -40.36 2.23 -4.19
C GLN A 89 -41.15 3.51 -4.46
#